data_AF-W7F0L2-F1
#
_entry.id   AF-W7F0L2-F1
#
_cell.length_a   1.000
_cell.length_b   1.000
_cell.length_c   1.000
_cell.angle_alpha   90.00
_cell.angle_beta   90.00
_cell.angle_gamma   90.00
#
_symmetry.space_group_name_H-M   'P 1'
#
loop_
_entity.id
_entity.type
_entity.pdbx_description
1 polymer ?
#
loop_
_entity_poly.entity_id
_entity_poly.type
_entity_poly.pdbx_seq_one_letter_code
_entity_poly.pdbx_strand_id
1 'polypeptide(L)'
;MRPSRIFASALTLSTTLAQGDLGALLSSQPDLSELLTLISLIDGLATTLSSATNITIFAPTNDAFAAVPRDIPEGQAIEFKNDTAAIGALLANHVFKGVYPAEVIREIPTFVQTLLNGSYVNAIQPFSDFTGGAYNGLVRNEEDVCVLSGEQTVSTVTEADIKLGEGITIHKIDTVLSFGAPFQLFTYRAGYTAMNSALQAAQLAIDFGLNGPDQVGLNISDFTIFVPTNEAFENIGSVLATADKETLQTVLKHHIIPKNVIFSPSLGNVTVKSMADEDLVFTVLPDGSAWVNGAKITFVNTILYNGVAHVIDGVLNPLAPFDRTSLNPSAPAAERTAFPSATPVSPLPIPSASLAFFGDAMTYTTTPELLKTLAPLAVPTPTGAVTTSSAASMATSASVSGAATSTTPPMEMFTGAAAAGLVPAAGMAAFGAAGLAAVFF
;
A
#
# COMPACT_ATOMS: atom_id res chain seq x y z
N MET A 1 32.46 -9.24 69.45
CA MET A 1 31.58 -8.60 68.45
C MET A 1 31.78 -9.27 67.10
N ARG A 2 30.79 -10.04 66.66
CA ARG A 2 30.50 -10.38 65.25
C ARG A 2 29.13 -11.04 65.22
N PRO A 3 28.11 -10.45 64.58
CA PRO A 3 26.92 -11.20 64.22
C PRO A 3 26.97 -11.58 62.73
N SER A 4 26.62 -12.83 62.48
CA SER A 4 26.53 -13.51 61.20
C SER A 4 25.34 -12.99 60.39
N ARG A 5 25.55 -12.79 59.07
CA ARG A 5 24.51 -12.38 58.12
C ARG A 5 23.62 -13.57 57.76
N ILE A 6 22.32 -13.45 58.00
CA ILE A 6 21.30 -14.34 57.45
C ILE A 6 20.89 -13.76 56.08
N PHE A 7 21.09 -14.55 55.02
CA PHE A 7 20.55 -14.28 53.70
C PHE A 7 19.05 -14.60 53.72
N ALA A 8 18.20 -13.60 53.47
CA ALA A 8 16.79 -13.81 53.18
C ALA A 8 16.62 -13.91 51.66
N SER A 9 16.33 -15.11 51.18
CA SER A 9 15.89 -15.34 49.80
C SER A 9 14.48 -14.77 49.64
N ALA A 10 14.35 -13.70 48.84
CA ALA A 10 13.05 -13.22 48.40
C ALA A 10 12.52 -14.15 47.30
N LEU A 11 11.51 -14.94 47.63
CA LEU A 11 10.75 -15.73 46.68
C LEU A 11 9.85 -14.77 45.87
N THR A 12 10.21 -14.47 44.63
CA THR A 12 9.31 -13.76 43.71
C THR A 12 8.18 -14.72 43.31
N LEU A 13 7.00 -14.52 43.89
CA LEU A 13 5.77 -15.12 43.39
C LEU A 13 5.48 -14.52 42.01
N SER A 14 5.83 -15.24 40.95
CA SER A 14 5.24 -15.00 39.64
C SER A 14 3.76 -15.41 39.72
N THR A 15 2.86 -14.43 39.77
CA THR A 15 1.44 -14.66 39.53
C THR A 15 1.27 -15.04 38.07
N THR A 16 1.11 -16.33 37.79
CA THR A 16 0.54 -16.79 36.52
C THR A 16 -0.91 -16.31 36.49
N LEU A 17 -1.17 -15.16 35.89
CA LEU A 17 -2.54 -14.73 35.63
C LEU A 17 -3.16 -15.75 34.65
N ALA A 18 -4.38 -16.19 34.96
CA ALA A 18 -5.11 -17.12 34.11
C ALA A 18 -5.42 -16.43 32.79
N GLN A 19 -4.78 -16.89 31.71
CA GLN A 19 -5.12 -16.50 30.35
C GLN A 19 -6.59 -16.88 30.09
N GLY A 20 -7.38 -15.95 29.54
CA GLY A 20 -8.80 -16.18 29.31
C GLY A 20 -9.06 -17.22 28.22
N ASP A 21 -10.20 -17.92 28.30
CA ASP A 21 -10.65 -18.86 27.28
C ASP A 21 -11.42 -18.13 26.17
N LEU A 22 -10.86 -18.11 24.96
CA LEU A 22 -11.48 -17.48 23.79
C LEU A 22 -12.82 -18.15 23.44
N GLY A 23 -12.92 -19.47 23.56
CA GLY A 23 -14.14 -20.21 23.25
C GLY A 23 -15.29 -19.80 24.17
N ALA A 24 -15.02 -19.71 25.47
CA ALA A 24 -15.99 -19.23 26.46
C ALA A 24 -16.39 -17.76 26.22
N LEU A 25 -15.44 -16.88 25.89
CA LEU A 25 -15.73 -15.49 25.57
C LEU A 25 -16.65 -15.39 24.35
N LEU A 26 -16.31 -16.03 23.24
CA LEU A 26 -17.11 -16.01 22.02
C LEU A 26 -18.50 -16.63 22.24
N SER A 27 -18.60 -17.70 23.03
CA SER A 27 -19.89 -18.30 23.38
C SER A 27 -20.79 -17.38 24.21
N SER A 28 -20.22 -16.38 24.90
CA SER A 28 -21.00 -15.39 25.65
C SER A 28 -21.54 -14.25 24.78
N GLN A 29 -21.11 -14.15 23.52
CA GLN A 29 -21.42 -13.08 22.57
C GLN A 29 -22.33 -13.64 21.46
N PRO A 30 -23.66 -13.43 21.52
CA PRO A 30 -24.60 -14.04 20.57
C PRO A 30 -24.35 -13.63 19.11
N ASP A 31 -23.81 -12.43 18.91
CA ASP A 31 -23.46 -11.83 17.63
C ASP A 31 -22.15 -12.37 17.04
N LEU A 32 -21.41 -13.23 17.75
CA LEU A 32 -20.17 -13.89 17.30
C LEU A 32 -20.32 -15.41 17.13
N SER A 33 -21.55 -15.93 17.09
CA SER A 33 -21.79 -17.39 16.99
C SER A 33 -21.26 -18.02 15.71
N GLU A 34 -21.29 -17.29 14.58
CA GLU A 34 -20.75 -17.78 13.31
C GLU A 34 -19.22 -17.86 13.37
N LEU A 35 -18.56 -16.85 13.97
CA LEU A 35 -17.11 -16.87 14.21
C LEU A 35 -16.70 -18.07 15.06
N LEU A 36 -17.42 -18.33 16.16
CA LEU A 36 -17.16 -19.50 17.01
C LEU A 36 -17.31 -20.81 16.24
N THR A 37 -18.31 -20.89 15.36
CA THR A 37 -18.53 -22.07 14.49
C THR A 37 -17.33 -22.29 13.58
N LEU A 38 -16.84 -21.25 12.89
CA LEU A 38 -15.67 -21.35 12.01
C LEU A 38 -14.39 -21.72 12.77
N ILE A 39 -14.15 -21.14 13.94
CA ILE A 39 -13.00 -21.49 14.79
C ILE A 39 -13.06 -22.96 15.21
N SER A 40 -14.25 -23.47 15.52
CA SER A 40 -14.46 -24.86 15.94
C SER A 40 -14.23 -25.88 14.82
N LEU A 41 -14.21 -25.46 13.55
CA LEU A 41 -13.87 -26.32 12.41
C LEU A 41 -12.36 -26.55 12.27
N ILE A 42 -11.54 -25.77 12.98
CA ILE A 42 -10.07 -25.89 12.94
C ILE A 42 -9.57 -26.42 14.28
N ASP A 43 -9.17 -27.69 14.26
CA ASP A 43 -8.68 -28.41 15.43
C ASP A 43 -7.56 -27.65 16.14
N GLY A 44 -7.78 -27.35 17.43
CA GLY A 44 -6.80 -26.69 18.28
C GLY A 44 -6.61 -25.19 18.04
N LEU A 45 -7.32 -24.56 17.09
CA LEU A 45 -7.19 -23.12 16.82
C LEU A 45 -7.63 -22.27 18.02
N ALA A 46 -8.77 -22.58 18.64
CA ALA A 46 -9.25 -21.86 19.82
C ALA A 46 -8.24 -21.86 20.96
N THR A 47 -7.64 -23.03 21.24
CA THR A 47 -6.59 -23.19 22.26
C THR A 47 -5.32 -22.42 21.89
N THR A 48 -4.94 -22.46 20.62
CA THR A 48 -3.76 -21.75 20.10
C THR A 48 -3.93 -20.25 20.23
N LEU A 49 -5.07 -19.70 19.81
CA LEU A 49 -5.38 -18.28 19.93
C LEU A 49 -5.53 -17.84 21.38
N SER A 50 -6.17 -18.66 22.23
CA SER A 50 -6.26 -18.38 23.66
C SER A 50 -4.89 -18.30 24.31
N SER A 51 -3.94 -19.15 23.89
CA SER A 51 -2.56 -19.17 24.40
C SER A 51 -1.64 -18.13 23.75
N ALA A 52 -2.11 -17.44 22.71
CA ALA A 52 -1.34 -16.42 22.03
C ALA A 52 -1.16 -15.18 22.92
N THR A 53 -0.10 -14.43 22.64
CA THR A 53 0.15 -13.13 23.26
C THR A 53 0.55 -12.15 22.17
N ASN A 54 0.36 -10.87 22.44
CA ASN A 54 0.68 -9.78 21.52
C ASN A 54 -0.08 -9.90 20.18
N ILE A 55 -1.39 -10.14 20.25
CA ILE A 55 -2.29 -10.18 19.09
C ILE A 55 -3.52 -9.30 19.27
N THR A 56 -4.09 -8.90 18.15
CA THR A 56 -5.41 -8.23 18.10
C THR A 56 -6.32 -9.01 17.17
N ILE A 57 -7.52 -9.36 17.61
CA ILE A 57 -8.50 -10.09 16.81
C ILE A 57 -9.60 -9.12 16.40
N PHE A 58 -9.77 -8.92 15.11
CA PHE A 58 -10.93 -8.21 14.57
C PHE A 58 -12.01 -9.24 14.26
N ALA A 59 -12.98 -9.39 15.16
CA ALA A 59 -14.00 -10.43 15.15
C ALA A 59 -15.23 -10.00 14.34
N PRO A 60 -15.48 -10.57 13.14
CA PRO A 60 -16.67 -10.21 12.37
C PRO A 60 -17.94 -10.67 13.09
N THR A 61 -18.95 -9.80 13.09
CA THR A 61 -20.28 -10.17 13.60
C THR A 61 -20.99 -11.13 12.64
N ASN A 62 -22.06 -11.77 13.11
CA ASN A 62 -22.93 -12.60 12.28
C ASN A 62 -23.46 -11.82 11.06
N ASP A 63 -23.76 -10.54 11.23
CA ASP A 63 -24.21 -9.67 10.13
C ASP A 63 -23.08 -9.43 9.12
N ALA A 64 -21.85 -9.26 9.58
CA ALA A 64 -20.67 -9.16 8.72
C ALA A 64 -20.49 -10.42 7.86
N PHE A 65 -20.61 -11.61 8.45
CA PHE A 65 -20.56 -12.88 7.72
C PHE A 65 -21.72 -13.04 6.75
N ALA A 66 -22.93 -12.58 7.10
CA ALA A 66 -24.09 -12.64 6.23
C ALA A 66 -23.92 -11.74 4.99
N ALA A 67 -23.27 -10.60 5.12
CA ALA A 67 -23.06 -9.63 4.05
C ALA A 67 -22.03 -10.05 2.99
N VAL A 68 -21.22 -11.10 3.23
CA VAL A 68 -20.17 -11.52 2.29
C VAL A 68 -20.77 -12.11 1.01
N PRO A 69 -20.38 -11.62 -0.19
CA PRO A 69 -20.74 -12.22 -1.47
C PRO A 69 -20.26 -13.69 -1.57
N ARG A 70 -21.07 -14.58 -2.15
CA ARG A 70 -20.79 -16.04 -2.16
C ARG A 70 -19.98 -16.53 -3.35
N ASP A 71 -19.72 -15.64 -4.29
CA ASP A 71 -18.91 -15.87 -5.49
C ASP A 71 -17.43 -15.54 -5.29
N ILE A 72 -17.04 -14.98 -4.14
CA ILE A 72 -15.64 -14.72 -3.78
C ILE A 72 -15.07 -15.73 -2.77
N PRO A 73 -13.73 -15.87 -2.66
CA PRO A 73 -13.10 -16.86 -1.79
C PRO A 73 -13.55 -16.80 -0.32
N GLU A 74 -13.74 -15.60 0.23
CA GLU A 74 -14.20 -15.39 1.61
C GLU A 74 -15.60 -15.98 1.80
N GLY A 75 -16.53 -15.68 0.90
CA GLY A 75 -17.90 -16.19 0.97
C GLY A 75 -17.99 -17.69 0.74
N GLN A 76 -17.17 -18.26 -0.13
CA GLN A 76 -17.08 -19.70 -0.34
C GLN A 76 -16.58 -20.43 0.91
N ALA A 77 -15.58 -19.86 1.60
CA ALA A 77 -15.08 -20.41 2.86
C ALA A 77 -16.17 -20.44 3.95
N ILE A 78 -16.99 -19.38 4.03
CA ILE A 78 -18.10 -19.24 4.98
C ILE A 78 -19.28 -20.16 4.62
N GLU A 79 -19.64 -20.26 3.33
CA GLU A 79 -20.80 -21.03 2.86
C GLU A 79 -20.55 -22.53 2.98
N PHE A 80 -19.43 -23.01 2.43
CA PHE A 80 -19.22 -24.45 2.25
C PHE A 80 -18.63 -25.15 3.47
N LYS A 81 -17.87 -24.42 4.31
CA LYS A 81 -17.30 -24.92 5.58
C LYS A 81 -16.52 -26.24 5.45
N ASN A 82 -16.02 -26.55 4.26
CA ASN A 82 -15.39 -27.83 3.92
C ASN A 82 -13.91 -27.69 3.54
N ASP A 83 -13.43 -26.47 3.35
CA ASP A 83 -12.04 -26.15 3.08
C ASP A 83 -11.43 -25.50 4.32
N THR A 84 -10.78 -26.31 5.16
CA THR A 84 -10.12 -25.84 6.38
C THR A 84 -8.93 -24.93 6.10
N ALA A 85 -8.31 -25.00 4.91
CA ALA A 85 -7.27 -24.07 4.51
C ALA A 85 -7.87 -22.69 4.22
N ALA A 86 -9.00 -22.62 3.52
CA ALA A 86 -9.72 -21.38 3.25
C ALA A 86 -10.29 -20.74 4.53
N ILE A 87 -10.91 -21.54 5.40
CA ILE A 87 -11.40 -21.06 6.71
C ILE A 87 -10.23 -20.60 7.57
N GLY A 88 -9.11 -21.35 7.57
CA GLY A 88 -7.90 -20.98 8.29
C GLY A 88 -7.30 -19.67 7.79
N ALA A 89 -7.27 -19.47 6.48
CA ALA A 89 -6.82 -18.23 5.86
C ALA A 89 -7.71 -17.06 6.27
N LEU A 90 -9.03 -17.26 6.19
CA LEU A 90 -10.02 -16.26 6.56
C LEU A 90 -9.81 -15.81 8.01
N LEU A 91 -9.77 -16.76 8.95
CA LEU A 91 -9.56 -16.47 10.36
C LEU A 91 -8.19 -15.83 10.61
N ALA A 92 -7.13 -16.31 9.95
CA ALA A 92 -5.79 -15.76 10.11
C ALA A 92 -5.68 -14.31 9.61
N ASN A 93 -6.46 -13.90 8.60
CA ASN A 93 -6.52 -12.51 8.13
C ASN A 93 -7.14 -11.56 9.17
N HIS A 94 -7.93 -12.09 10.10
CA HIS A 94 -8.59 -11.35 11.17
C HIS A 94 -7.75 -11.28 12.45
N VAL A 95 -6.59 -11.96 12.51
CA VAL A 95 -5.70 -11.94 13.66
C VAL A 95 -4.43 -11.18 13.31
N PHE A 96 -4.26 -10.03 13.94
CA PHE A 96 -3.18 -9.09 13.72
C PHE A 96 -2.02 -9.37 14.66
N LYS A 97 -0.79 -9.22 14.15
CA LYS A 97 0.44 -9.27 14.94
C LYS A 97 0.64 -7.94 15.66
N GLY A 98 0.61 -7.96 16.99
CA GLY A 98 0.66 -6.79 17.84
C GLY A 98 -0.65 -6.52 18.59
N VAL A 99 -0.56 -5.72 19.65
CA VAL A 99 -1.72 -5.23 20.41
C VAL A 99 -2.08 -3.82 19.95
N TYR A 100 -3.28 -3.65 19.41
CA TYR A 100 -3.79 -2.40 18.87
C TYR A 100 -5.11 -2.02 19.54
N PRO A 101 -5.10 -1.53 20.80
CA PRO A 101 -6.31 -0.97 21.39
C PRO A 101 -6.79 0.26 20.60
N ALA A 102 -8.06 0.62 20.70
CA ALA A 102 -8.64 1.71 19.90
C ALA A 102 -7.87 3.03 20.08
N GLU A 103 -7.36 3.29 21.28
CA GLU A 103 -6.62 4.52 21.62
C GLU A 103 -5.30 4.71 20.86
N VAL A 104 -4.65 3.64 20.40
CA VAL A 104 -3.39 3.76 19.64
C VAL A 104 -3.61 3.99 18.15
N ILE A 105 -4.81 3.68 17.65
CA ILE A 105 -5.15 3.82 16.23
C ILE A 105 -5.45 5.29 15.93
N ARG A 106 -4.74 5.83 14.93
CA ARG A 106 -4.71 7.25 14.56
C ARG A 106 -5.30 7.49 13.17
N GLU A 107 -5.51 8.76 12.85
CA GLU A 107 -6.03 9.20 11.54
C GLU A 107 -5.08 8.90 10.38
N ILE A 108 -3.77 8.80 10.65
CA ILE A 108 -2.80 8.32 9.67
C ILE A 108 -2.85 6.79 9.71
N PRO A 109 -3.18 6.11 8.59
CA PRO A 109 -3.30 4.67 8.57
C PRO A 109 -1.96 4.01 8.91
N THR A 110 -2.02 2.96 9.72
CA THR A 110 -0.86 2.10 10.01
C THR A 110 -1.11 0.73 9.40
N PHE A 111 -0.22 0.28 8.52
CA PHE A 111 -0.35 -1.02 7.87
C PHE A 111 0.43 -2.06 8.65
N VAL A 112 -0.26 -3.15 9.01
CA VAL A 112 0.20 -4.12 9.99
C VAL A 112 -0.06 -5.52 9.48
N GLN A 113 0.81 -6.45 9.85
CA GLN A 113 0.72 -7.83 9.38
C GLN A 113 -0.27 -8.66 10.19
N THR A 114 -0.95 -9.55 9.51
CA THR A 114 -1.84 -10.55 10.12
C THR A 114 -1.12 -11.89 10.24
N LEU A 115 -1.79 -12.91 10.77
CA LEU A 115 -1.27 -14.28 10.81
C LEU A 115 -1.42 -15.02 9.47
N LEU A 116 -2.20 -14.46 8.52
CA LEU A 116 -2.35 -15.01 7.18
C LEU A 116 -1.02 -14.94 6.44
N ASN A 117 -0.45 -16.09 6.10
CA ASN A 117 0.82 -16.19 5.38
C ASN A 117 0.73 -17.23 4.25
N GLY A 118 1.80 -17.40 3.48
CA GLY A 118 1.86 -18.33 2.33
C GLY A 118 1.65 -19.82 2.64
N SER A 119 1.53 -20.23 3.90
CA SER A 119 1.20 -21.62 4.26
C SER A 119 -0.27 -21.97 4.00
N TYR A 120 -1.16 -20.99 3.90
CA TYR A 120 -2.58 -21.23 3.60
C TYR A 120 -2.76 -21.31 2.09
N VAL A 121 -2.84 -22.54 1.58
CA VAL A 121 -2.85 -22.84 0.15
C VAL A 121 -4.04 -23.72 -0.19
N ASN A 122 -4.80 -23.34 -1.22
CA ASN A 122 -5.83 -24.20 -1.81
C ASN A 122 -5.28 -24.98 -3.02
N ALA A 123 -6.11 -25.75 -3.71
CA ALA A 123 -5.66 -26.56 -4.85
C ALA A 123 -5.08 -25.73 -6.03
N ILE A 124 -5.32 -24.43 -6.07
CA ILE A 124 -4.95 -23.52 -7.15
C ILE A 124 -3.78 -22.63 -6.72
N GLN A 125 -3.85 -22.02 -5.53
CA GLN A 125 -2.96 -20.92 -5.14
C GLN A 125 -3.01 -20.60 -3.62
N PRO A 126 -2.00 -19.87 -3.07
CA PRO A 126 -2.05 -19.36 -1.69
C PRO A 126 -3.12 -18.28 -1.49
N PHE A 127 -3.58 -18.06 -0.25
CA PHE A 127 -4.48 -16.93 0.07
C PHE A 127 -3.74 -15.62 0.38
N SER A 128 -2.40 -15.67 0.44
CA SER A 128 -1.52 -14.52 0.54
C SER A 128 -0.09 -14.97 0.27
N ASP A 129 0.74 -14.12 -0.33
CA ASP A 129 2.16 -14.41 -0.56
C ASP A 129 3.08 -13.31 -0.01
N PHE A 130 2.65 -12.58 1.03
CA PHE A 130 3.52 -11.62 1.70
C PHE A 130 4.51 -12.30 2.65
N THR A 131 5.76 -11.86 2.64
CA THR A 131 6.75 -12.27 3.65
C THR A 131 6.32 -11.76 5.02
N GLY A 132 6.16 -12.67 5.97
CA GLY A 132 5.75 -12.33 7.33
C GLY A 132 4.24 -12.16 7.52
N GLY A 133 3.45 -12.21 6.46
CA GLY A 133 1.99 -12.24 6.51
C GLY A 133 1.31 -11.05 5.84
N ALA A 134 0.03 -11.21 5.53
CA ALA A 134 -0.79 -10.25 4.81
C ALA A 134 -0.90 -8.92 5.57
N TYR A 135 -0.97 -7.82 4.84
CA TYR A 135 -1.13 -6.49 5.42
C TYR A 135 -2.60 -6.08 5.44
N ASN A 136 -3.02 -5.45 6.53
CA ASN A 136 -4.25 -4.68 6.61
C ASN A 136 -3.94 -3.32 7.27
N GLY A 137 -4.66 -2.28 6.88
CA GLY A 137 -4.52 -0.94 7.43
C GLY A 137 -5.41 -0.73 8.65
N LEU A 138 -4.90 -0.09 9.70
CA LEU A 138 -5.68 0.39 10.84
C LEU A 138 -5.72 1.91 10.78
N VAL A 139 -6.91 2.49 10.80
CA VAL A 139 -7.09 3.93 10.69
C VAL A 139 -8.26 4.39 11.54
N ARG A 140 -8.15 5.59 12.11
CA ARG A 140 -9.25 6.28 12.77
C ARG A 140 -9.92 7.21 11.77
N ASN A 141 -11.23 7.04 11.61
CA ASN A 141 -12.07 7.96 10.87
C ASN A 141 -13.00 8.68 11.85
N GLU A 142 -12.67 9.93 12.18
CA GLU A 142 -13.37 10.69 13.22
C GLU A 142 -13.37 9.92 14.57
N GLU A 143 -14.54 9.45 15.03
CA GLU A 143 -14.68 8.67 16.26
C GLU A 143 -14.48 7.16 16.02
N ASP A 144 -14.65 6.70 14.78
CA ASP A 144 -14.66 5.29 14.42
C ASP A 144 -13.25 4.74 14.17
N VAL A 145 -13.03 3.50 14.60
CA VAL A 145 -11.85 2.72 14.21
C VAL A 145 -12.22 1.87 13.00
N CYS A 146 -11.44 1.97 11.94
CA CYS A 146 -11.65 1.23 10.70
C CYS A 146 -10.43 0.37 10.37
N VAL A 147 -10.71 -0.78 9.75
CA VAL A 147 -9.73 -1.66 9.13
C VAL A 147 -9.86 -1.57 7.61
N LEU A 148 -8.75 -1.33 6.94
CA LEU A 148 -8.62 -1.34 5.49
C LEU A 148 -8.05 -2.71 5.07
N SER A 149 -8.72 -3.41 4.18
CA SER A 149 -8.30 -4.74 3.70
C SER A 149 -8.49 -4.88 2.20
N GLY A 150 -7.68 -5.74 1.56
CA GLY A 150 -7.78 -6.05 0.14
C GLY A 150 -7.91 -4.82 -0.77
N GLU A 151 -8.84 -4.89 -1.72
CA GLU A 151 -9.16 -3.83 -2.69
C GLU A 151 -9.90 -2.63 -2.04
N GLN A 152 -9.38 -2.11 -0.92
CA GLN A 152 -9.94 -1.03 -0.09
C GLN A 152 -11.28 -1.34 0.57
N THR A 153 -11.54 -2.60 0.89
CA THR A 153 -12.65 -2.97 1.77
C THR A 153 -12.45 -2.33 3.13
N VAL A 154 -13.40 -1.52 3.55
CA VAL A 154 -13.42 -0.86 4.87
C VAL A 154 -14.32 -1.66 5.80
N SER A 155 -13.81 -1.95 6.99
CA SER A 155 -14.55 -2.59 8.07
C SER A 155 -14.51 -1.72 9.31
N THR A 156 -15.66 -1.39 9.87
CA THR A 156 -15.77 -0.49 11.04
C THR A 156 -15.87 -1.32 12.30
N VAL A 157 -15.14 -0.89 13.34
CA VAL A 157 -15.23 -1.48 14.68
C VAL A 157 -16.54 -1.08 15.33
N THR A 158 -17.38 -2.06 15.63
CA THR A 158 -18.69 -1.87 16.27
C THR A 158 -18.62 -1.95 17.80
N GLU A 159 -17.65 -2.69 18.33
CA GLU A 159 -17.36 -2.78 19.75
C GLU A 159 -15.85 -2.97 19.93
N ALA A 160 -15.20 -2.06 20.66
CA ALA A 160 -13.75 -2.04 20.78
C ALA A 160 -13.26 -2.56 22.13
N ASP A 161 -11.98 -2.94 22.18
CA ASP A 161 -11.19 -3.14 23.40
C ASP A 161 -11.72 -4.24 24.34
N ILE A 162 -12.33 -5.29 23.79
CA ILE A 162 -12.69 -6.48 24.55
C ILE A 162 -11.40 -7.24 24.90
N LYS A 163 -11.08 -7.32 26.19
CA LYS A 163 -9.82 -7.92 26.67
C LYS A 163 -9.97 -9.42 26.96
N LEU A 164 -8.99 -10.20 26.50
CA LEU A 164 -8.83 -11.61 26.87
C LEU A 164 -7.42 -11.84 27.42
N GLY A 165 -7.29 -11.81 28.75
CA GLY A 165 -5.98 -11.79 29.41
C GLY A 165 -5.22 -10.47 29.17
N GLU A 166 -3.90 -10.49 29.31
CA GLU A 166 -3.04 -9.29 29.13
C GLU A 166 -2.47 -9.16 27.71
N GLY A 167 -2.62 -10.19 26.86
CA GLY A 167 -1.95 -10.28 25.56
C GLY A 167 -2.86 -10.24 24.33
N ILE A 168 -4.19 -10.22 24.51
CA ILE A 168 -5.16 -10.30 23.41
C ILE A 168 -6.17 -9.17 23.55
N THR A 169 -6.28 -8.36 22.50
CA THR A 169 -7.35 -7.37 22.33
C THR A 169 -8.30 -7.83 21.24
N ILE A 170 -9.60 -7.68 21.44
CA ILE A 170 -10.62 -8.08 20.47
C ILE A 170 -11.48 -6.86 20.15
N HIS A 171 -11.69 -6.63 18.85
CA HIS A 171 -12.59 -5.61 18.31
C HIS A 171 -13.64 -6.32 17.47
N LYS A 172 -14.93 -6.10 17.73
CA LYS A 172 -15.99 -6.57 16.83
C LYS A 172 -16.03 -5.68 15.60
N ILE A 173 -16.26 -6.26 14.42
CA ILE A 173 -16.30 -5.52 13.16
C ILE A 173 -17.55 -5.84 12.34
N ASP A 174 -17.98 -4.88 11.53
CA ASP A 174 -19.19 -4.98 10.70
C ASP A 174 -18.97 -5.63 9.32
N THR A 175 -17.72 -5.82 8.90
CA THR A 175 -17.38 -6.34 7.57
C THR A 175 -16.22 -7.34 7.67
N VAL A 176 -16.33 -8.47 6.98
CA VAL A 176 -15.26 -9.47 6.88
C VAL A 176 -14.08 -8.89 6.09
N LEU A 177 -12.85 -9.06 6.61
CA LEU A 177 -11.63 -8.55 6.00
C LEU A 177 -11.29 -9.34 4.73
N SER A 178 -11.07 -8.63 3.63
CA SER A 178 -10.78 -9.25 2.33
C SER A 178 -9.32 -9.64 2.18
N PHE A 179 -9.05 -10.73 1.45
CA PHE A 179 -7.70 -11.17 1.11
C PHE A 179 -6.99 -10.27 0.08
N GLY A 180 -7.74 -9.43 -0.64
CA GLY A 180 -7.27 -8.73 -1.83
C GLY A 180 -7.52 -9.53 -3.11
N ALA A 181 -7.25 -8.92 -4.27
CA ALA A 181 -7.39 -9.57 -5.57
C ALA A 181 -6.03 -9.76 -6.25
N PRO A 182 -5.91 -10.69 -7.21
CA PRO A 182 -4.74 -10.75 -8.08
C PRO A 182 -4.66 -9.46 -8.90
N PHE A 183 -3.45 -9.04 -9.25
CA PHE A 183 -3.23 -7.73 -9.89
C PHE A 183 -4.12 -7.49 -11.12
N GLN A 184 -4.16 -8.41 -12.09
CA GLN A 184 -4.94 -8.22 -13.30
C GLN A 184 -6.45 -8.21 -13.06
N LEU A 185 -6.93 -8.88 -12.01
CA LEU A 185 -8.34 -8.85 -11.63
C LEU A 185 -8.68 -7.49 -11.01
N PHE A 186 -7.83 -6.98 -10.13
CA PHE A 186 -7.98 -5.63 -9.57
C PHE A 186 -8.04 -4.58 -10.68
N THR A 187 -7.08 -4.56 -11.59
CA THR A 187 -7.05 -3.58 -12.69
C THR A 187 -8.25 -3.74 -13.62
N TYR A 188 -8.77 -4.95 -13.82
CA TYR A 188 -10.01 -5.17 -14.57
C TYR A 188 -11.22 -4.57 -13.86
N ARG A 189 -11.42 -4.92 -12.58
CA ARG A 189 -12.56 -4.48 -11.76
C ARG A 189 -12.55 -2.97 -11.53
N ALA A 190 -11.37 -2.38 -11.39
CA ALA A 190 -11.18 -0.93 -11.25
C ALA A 190 -11.15 -0.17 -12.59
N GLY A 191 -11.23 -0.86 -13.74
CA GLY A 191 -11.31 -0.25 -15.05
C GLY A 191 -9.97 0.21 -15.66
N TYR A 192 -8.83 -0.14 -15.08
CA TYR A 192 -7.48 0.11 -15.61
C TYR A 192 -7.09 -0.89 -16.72
N THR A 193 -7.95 -0.99 -17.74
CA THR A 193 -7.84 -1.99 -18.82
C THR A 193 -6.61 -1.80 -19.71
N ALA A 194 -6.12 -0.56 -19.88
CA ALA A 194 -4.90 -0.28 -20.63
C ALA A 194 -3.67 -0.97 -20.03
N MET A 195 -3.58 -1.02 -18.70
CA MET A 195 -2.51 -1.73 -17.99
C MET A 195 -2.55 -3.23 -18.29
N ASN A 196 -3.74 -3.84 -18.26
CA ASN A 196 -3.91 -5.25 -18.59
C ASN A 196 -3.54 -5.56 -20.05
N SER A 197 -3.94 -4.69 -20.97
CA SER A 197 -3.54 -4.79 -22.38
C SER A 197 -2.03 -4.68 -22.56
N ALA A 198 -1.38 -3.75 -21.84
CA ALA A 198 0.06 -3.58 -21.90
C ALA A 198 0.80 -4.81 -21.37
N LEU A 199 0.38 -5.36 -20.22
CA LEU A 199 0.95 -6.59 -19.66
C LEU A 199 0.76 -7.79 -20.60
N GLN A 200 -0.41 -7.93 -21.23
CA GLN A 200 -0.65 -8.99 -22.20
C GLN A 200 0.24 -8.84 -23.44
N ALA A 201 0.34 -7.64 -24.02
CA ALA A 201 1.19 -7.36 -25.18
C ALA A 201 2.68 -7.60 -24.86
N ALA A 202 3.11 -7.25 -23.65
CA ALA A 202 4.47 -7.49 -23.17
C ALA A 202 4.75 -8.96 -22.81
N GLN A 203 3.72 -9.81 -22.75
CA GLN A 203 3.80 -11.15 -22.15
C GLN A 203 4.44 -11.08 -20.75
N LEU A 204 3.96 -10.14 -19.93
CA LEU A 204 4.47 -9.83 -18.60
C LEU A 204 3.33 -9.82 -17.57
N ALA A 205 2.32 -10.66 -17.77
CA ALA A 205 1.26 -10.91 -16.79
C ALA A 205 1.86 -11.16 -15.41
N ILE A 206 1.26 -10.63 -14.34
CA ILE A 206 1.70 -10.97 -12.98
C ILE A 206 0.92 -12.22 -12.59
N ASP A 207 1.61 -13.35 -12.65
CA ASP A 207 1.00 -14.63 -12.34
C ASP A 207 1.13 -14.90 -10.85
N PHE A 208 0.11 -15.51 -10.28
CA PHE A 208 0.05 -15.78 -8.84
C PHE A 208 0.13 -17.28 -8.59
N GLY A 209 1.14 -17.72 -7.84
CA GLY A 209 1.26 -19.10 -7.35
C GLY A 209 1.48 -20.18 -8.42
N LEU A 210 1.45 -19.82 -9.72
CA LEU A 210 1.72 -20.75 -10.80
C LEU A 210 3.24 -20.95 -10.94
N ASN A 211 3.68 -22.18 -10.70
CA ASN A 211 5.06 -22.61 -10.88
C ASN A 211 5.13 -23.62 -12.02
N GLY A 212 5.95 -23.35 -13.04
CA GLY A 212 6.15 -24.28 -14.15
C GLY A 212 7.02 -23.67 -15.25
N PRO A 213 7.70 -24.50 -16.08
CA PRO A 213 8.56 -24.02 -17.16
C PRO A 213 7.79 -23.27 -18.26
N ASP A 214 6.47 -23.44 -18.33
CA ASP A 214 5.59 -22.80 -19.30
C ASP A 214 4.98 -21.47 -18.79
N GLN A 215 5.34 -21.03 -17.59
CA GLN A 215 4.89 -19.74 -17.04
C GLN A 215 5.66 -18.60 -17.70
N VAL A 216 4.94 -17.69 -18.36
CA VAL A 216 5.52 -16.58 -19.12
C VAL A 216 5.49 -15.27 -18.32
N GLY A 217 4.65 -15.19 -17.27
CA GLY A 217 4.49 -14.00 -16.45
C GLY A 217 5.51 -13.84 -15.31
N LEU A 218 5.37 -12.73 -14.57
CA LEU A 218 6.11 -12.43 -13.36
C LEU A 218 5.47 -13.17 -12.17
N ASN A 219 6.18 -14.15 -11.61
CA ASN A 219 5.85 -14.75 -10.33
C ASN A 219 6.65 -14.04 -9.22
N ILE A 220 6.06 -12.98 -8.65
CA ILE A 220 6.70 -12.08 -7.70
C ILE A 220 5.83 -11.87 -6.46
N SER A 221 6.49 -11.60 -5.35
CA SER A 221 5.86 -11.26 -4.07
C SER A 221 6.52 -10.05 -3.43
N ASP A 222 5.86 -9.52 -2.39
CA ASP A 222 6.28 -8.35 -1.64
C ASP A 222 6.62 -7.17 -2.54
N PHE A 223 5.80 -6.86 -3.54
CA PHE A 223 6.09 -5.75 -4.46
C PHE A 223 5.19 -4.54 -4.22
N THR A 224 5.66 -3.39 -4.70
CA THR A 224 4.85 -2.19 -4.90
C THR A 224 4.74 -1.93 -6.39
N ILE A 225 3.51 -1.76 -6.91
CA ILE A 225 3.28 -1.46 -8.32
C ILE A 225 2.56 -0.12 -8.49
N PHE A 226 3.01 0.67 -9.45
CA PHE A 226 2.37 1.90 -9.87
C PHE A 226 1.53 1.63 -11.12
N VAL A 227 0.23 1.90 -11.05
CA VAL A 227 -0.73 1.57 -12.11
C VAL A 227 -1.11 2.85 -12.85
N PRO A 228 -0.64 3.05 -14.09
CA PRO A 228 -1.08 4.21 -14.86
C PRO A 228 -2.57 4.11 -15.20
N THR A 229 -3.27 5.24 -15.16
CA THR A 229 -4.64 5.33 -15.68
C THR A 229 -4.69 5.04 -17.19
N ASN A 230 -5.88 4.74 -17.72
CA ASN A 230 -6.04 4.56 -19.16
C ASN A 230 -5.64 5.84 -19.93
N GLU A 231 -6.01 7.01 -19.42
CA GLU A 231 -5.62 8.31 -19.99
C GLU A 231 -4.09 8.48 -20.01
N ALA A 232 -3.38 8.02 -18.99
CA ALA A 232 -1.91 8.05 -18.97
C ALA A 232 -1.30 7.24 -20.12
N PHE A 233 -1.84 6.05 -20.43
CA PHE A 233 -1.44 5.27 -21.60
C PHE A 233 -1.83 5.95 -22.91
N GLU A 234 -3.03 6.53 -23.00
CA GLU A 234 -3.50 7.24 -24.19
C GLU A 234 -2.56 8.39 -24.54
N ASN A 235 -2.12 9.16 -23.54
CA ASN A 235 -1.18 10.27 -23.70
C ASN A 235 0.17 9.87 -24.31
N ILE A 236 0.58 8.61 -24.14
CA ILE A 236 1.82 8.07 -24.74
C ILE A 236 1.58 7.18 -25.95
N GLY A 237 0.36 7.19 -26.53
CA GLY A 237 -0.06 6.23 -27.55
C GLY A 237 0.86 6.14 -28.78
N SER A 238 1.41 7.26 -29.25
CA SER A 238 2.40 7.27 -30.34
C SER A 238 3.70 6.52 -30.01
N VAL A 239 4.16 6.55 -28.75
CA VAL A 239 5.32 5.78 -28.30
C VAL A 239 4.97 4.30 -28.28
N LEU A 240 3.81 3.93 -27.74
CA LEU A 240 3.32 2.55 -27.71
C LEU A 240 3.18 1.95 -29.11
N ALA A 241 2.78 2.74 -30.12
CA ALA A 241 2.63 2.29 -31.50
C ALA A 241 3.94 1.82 -32.14
N THR A 242 5.08 2.29 -31.63
CA THR A 242 6.41 2.00 -32.18
C THR A 242 7.31 1.19 -31.25
N ALA A 243 6.90 1.02 -29.99
CA ALA A 243 7.65 0.27 -29.00
C ALA A 243 7.68 -1.22 -29.33
N ASP A 244 8.87 -1.81 -29.27
CA ASP A 244 9.00 -3.26 -29.28
C ASP A 244 8.62 -3.87 -27.93
N LYS A 245 8.52 -5.19 -27.91
CA LYS A 245 8.09 -5.95 -26.73
C LYS A 245 9.05 -5.75 -25.56
N GLU A 246 10.36 -5.76 -25.82
CA GLU A 246 11.42 -5.62 -24.81
C GLU A 246 11.41 -4.23 -24.16
N THR A 247 11.18 -3.18 -24.96
CA THR A 247 10.99 -1.81 -24.46
C THR A 247 9.74 -1.74 -23.59
N LEU A 248 8.62 -2.30 -24.04
CA LEU A 248 7.38 -2.33 -23.25
C LEU A 248 7.58 -3.09 -21.93
N GLN A 249 8.28 -4.23 -21.95
CA GLN A 249 8.63 -4.96 -20.72
C GLN A 249 9.47 -4.11 -19.77
N THR A 250 10.44 -3.35 -20.29
CA THR A 250 11.31 -2.48 -19.47
C THR A 250 10.51 -1.35 -18.83
N VAL A 251 9.63 -0.70 -19.61
CA VAL A 251 8.71 0.32 -19.10
C VAL A 251 7.81 -0.24 -18.00
N LEU A 252 7.18 -1.41 -18.22
CA LEU A 252 6.29 -2.02 -17.22
C LEU A 252 7.05 -2.46 -15.95
N LYS A 253 8.27 -2.99 -16.08
CA LYS A 253 9.12 -3.29 -14.91
C LYS A 253 9.53 -2.04 -14.14
N HIS A 254 9.65 -0.90 -14.81
CA HIS A 254 9.94 0.37 -14.13
C HIS A 254 8.80 0.81 -13.20
N HIS A 255 7.58 0.33 -13.42
CA HIS A 255 6.44 0.58 -12.53
C HIS A 255 6.40 -0.31 -11.29
N ILE A 256 7.36 -1.23 -11.14
CA ILE A 256 7.37 -2.22 -10.05
C ILE A 256 8.60 -1.99 -9.19
N ILE A 257 8.42 -1.94 -7.88
CA ILE A 257 9.49 -2.06 -6.88
C ILE A 257 9.46 -3.50 -6.37
N PRO A 258 10.49 -4.32 -6.64
CA PRO A 258 10.52 -5.71 -6.20
C PRO A 258 10.88 -5.81 -4.71
N LYS A 259 10.31 -6.79 -4.01
CA LYS A 259 10.66 -7.15 -2.62
C LYS A 259 10.60 -5.98 -1.63
N ASN A 260 9.75 -5.01 -1.89
CA ASN A 260 9.44 -3.91 -1.00
C ASN A 260 7.96 -3.52 -1.11
N VAL A 261 7.25 -3.59 0.02
CA VAL A 261 5.84 -3.18 0.15
C VAL A 261 5.82 -1.80 0.80
N ILE A 262 5.47 -0.78 0.01
CA ILE A 262 5.49 0.61 0.45
C ILE A 262 4.07 1.15 0.46
N PHE A 263 3.53 1.41 1.64
CA PHE A 263 2.27 2.11 1.82
C PHE A 263 2.47 3.62 1.85
N SER A 264 1.40 4.38 1.59
CA SER A 264 1.45 5.83 1.45
C SER A 264 2.00 6.59 2.67
N PRO A 265 1.79 6.18 3.93
CA PRO A 265 2.40 6.86 5.09
C PRO A 265 3.93 6.77 5.12
N SER A 266 4.49 5.76 4.44
CA SER A 266 5.92 5.53 4.32
C SER A 266 6.53 6.16 3.06
N LEU A 267 5.72 6.77 2.19
CA LEU A 267 6.22 7.53 1.05
C LEU A 267 6.87 8.81 1.57
N GLY A 268 8.19 8.89 1.45
CA GLY A 268 8.98 10.09 1.75
C GLY A 268 9.63 10.67 0.49
N ASN A 269 10.39 11.75 0.66
CA ASN A 269 11.22 12.32 -0.40
C ASN A 269 12.49 11.48 -0.65
N VAL A 270 12.29 10.23 -1.07
CA VAL A 270 13.33 9.21 -1.25
C VAL A 270 13.48 8.82 -2.72
N THR A 271 14.58 8.13 -3.02
CA THR A 271 14.80 7.48 -4.31
C THR A 271 14.97 5.99 -4.07
N VAL A 272 14.29 5.16 -4.84
CA VAL A 272 14.37 3.68 -4.74
C VAL A 272 14.48 3.06 -6.13
N LYS A 273 15.06 1.87 -6.19
CA LYS A 273 15.23 1.13 -7.45
C LYS A 273 13.95 0.40 -7.85
N SER A 274 13.60 0.54 -9.12
CA SER A 274 12.56 -0.27 -9.77
C SER A 274 13.09 -1.65 -10.18
N MET A 275 12.21 -2.53 -10.63
CA MET A 275 12.56 -3.85 -11.19
C MET A 275 13.34 -3.72 -12.52
N ALA A 276 13.26 -2.57 -13.19
CA ALA A 276 14.10 -2.25 -14.33
C ALA A 276 15.51 -1.76 -13.94
N ASP A 277 15.85 -1.74 -12.65
CA ASP A 277 17.10 -1.20 -12.07
C ASP A 277 17.29 0.33 -12.25
N GLU A 278 16.23 1.01 -12.67
CA GLU A 278 16.17 2.47 -12.82
C GLU A 278 15.54 3.14 -11.60
N ASP A 279 15.91 4.40 -11.36
CA ASP A 279 15.51 5.17 -10.19
C ASP A 279 14.05 5.64 -10.26
N LEU A 280 13.32 5.43 -9.17
CA LEU A 280 12.03 6.02 -8.89
C LEU A 280 12.19 7.08 -7.80
N VAL A 281 11.93 8.32 -8.16
CA VAL A 281 12.10 9.49 -7.28
C VAL A 281 10.75 9.87 -6.70
N PHE A 282 10.58 9.63 -5.41
CA PHE A 282 9.36 9.98 -4.69
C PHE A 282 9.41 11.43 -4.23
N THR A 283 8.28 12.12 -4.34
CA THR A 283 8.11 13.49 -3.86
C THR A 283 6.76 13.63 -3.16
N VAL A 284 6.79 14.07 -1.91
CA VAL A 284 5.61 14.45 -1.14
C VAL A 284 5.66 15.97 -0.94
N LEU A 285 4.63 16.65 -1.39
CA LEU A 285 4.50 18.10 -1.31
C LEU A 285 3.83 18.52 0.01
N PRO A 286 3.97 19.80 0.43
CA PRO A 286 3.36 20.29 1.67
C PRO A 286 1.83 20.20 1.71
N ASP A 287 1.18 20.10 0.54
CA ASP A 287 -0.28 19.90 0.42
C ASP A 287 -0.70 18.43 0.63
N GLY A 288 0.26 17.55 0.92
CA GLY A 288 0.05 16.11 1.09
C GLY A 288 0.10 15.31 -0.20
N SER A 289 0.12 15.93 -1.39
CA SER A 289 0.15 15.18 -2.63
C SER A 289 1.46 14.39 -2.78
N ALA A 290 1.32 13.11 -3.16
CA ALA A 290 2.45 12.20 -3.39
C ALA A 290 2.65 11.95 -4.88
N TRP A 291 3.91 11.86 -5.27
CA TRP A 291 4.36 11.78 -6.65
C TRP A 291 5.48 10.77 -6.77
N VAL A 292 5.53 10.09 -7.91
CA VAL A 292 6.64 9.23 -8.33
C VAL A 292 7.11 9.71 -9.69
N ASN A 293 8.38 10.13 -9.75
CA ASN A 293 8.90 10.94 -10.84
C ASN A 293 7.98 12.15 -11.10
N GLY A 294 7.53 12.33 -12.35
CA GLY A 294 6.59 13.38 -12.74
C GLY A 294 5.11 13.01 -12.62
N ALA A 295 4.78 11.77 -12.22
CA ALA A 295 3.41 11.27 -12.14
C ALA A 295 2.83 11.45 -10.74
N LYS A 296 1.61 11.97 -10.65
CA LYS A 296 0.87 12.12 -9.40
C LYS A 296 0.27 10.77 -9.02
N ILE A 297 0.39 10.39 -7.76
CA ILE A 297 -0.32 9.25 -7.20
C ILE A 297 -1.76 9.70 -6.90
N THR A 298 -2.70 9.23 -7.70
CA THR A 298 -4.13 9.60 -7.64
C THR A 298 -4.92 8.70 -6.69
N PHE A 299 -4.37 7.52 -6.38
CA PHE A 299 -4.97 6.54 -5.51
C PHE A 299 -3.90 5.71 -4.83
N VAL A 300 -4.07 5.40 -3.55
CA VAL A 300 -3.04 4.72 -2.76
C VAL A 300 -3.55 3.44 -2.10
N ASN A 301 -2.63 2.56 -1.75
CA ASN A 301 -2.82 1.47 -0.79
C ASN A 301 -3.86 0.42 -1.20
N THR A 302 -3.98 0.08 -2.48
CA THR A 302 -4.73 -1.13 -2.86
C THR A 302 -3.93 -2.35 -2.43
N ILE A 303 -4.43 -3.11 -1.45
CA ILE A 303 -3.79 -4.34 -0.98
C ILE A 303 -4.20 -5.48 -1.92
N LEU A 304 -3.21 -6.15 -2.50
CA LEU A 304 -3.38 -7.33 -3.35
C LEU A 304 -2.94 -8.58 -2.58
N TYR A 305 -3.09 -9.76 -3.17
CA TYR A 305 -2.63 -11.01 -2.55
C TYR A 305 -1.12 -11.07 -2.23
N ASN A 306 -0.30 -10.40 -3.04
CA ASN A 306 1.17 -10.52 -3.06
C ASN A 306 1.91 -9.18 -3.19
N GLY A 307 1.21 -8.06 -3.06
CA GLY A 307 1.79 -6.74 -3.23
C GLY A 307 0.81 -5.61 -2.94
N VAL A 308 1.26 -4.38 -3.13
CA VAL A 308 0.44 -3.17 -3.01
C VAL A 308 0.44 -2.39 -4.32
N ALA A 309 -0.72 -1.88 -4.72
CA ALA A 309 -0.84 -1.01 -5.90
C ALA A 309 -1.18 0.43 -5.52
N HIS A 310 -0.56 1.36 -6.22
CA HIS A 310 -0.88 2.79 -6.22
C HIS A 310 -1.19 3.24 -7.64
N VAL A 311 -2.27 3.97 -7.86
CA VAL A 311 -2.66 4.44 -9.20
C VAL A 311 -2.00 5.78 -9.45
N ILE A 312 -1.48 5.97 -10.67
CA ILE A 312 -0.75 7.17 -11.08
C ILE A 312 -1.31 7.75 -12.38
N ASP A 313 -1.16 9.06 -12.57
CA ASP A 313 -1.68 9.79 -13.75
C ASP A 313 -0.71 9.88 -14.93
N GLY A 314 0.42 9.16 -14.89
CA GLY A 314 1.43 9.15 -15.94
C GLY A 314 2.10 7.80 -16.09
N VAL A 315 2.66 7.52 -17.26
CA VAL A 315 3.51 6.33 -17.47
C VAL A 315 4.95 6.70 -17.12
N LEU A 316 5.59 5.89 -16.28
CA LEU A 316 6.97 6.08 -15.84
C LEU A 316 7.94 5.68 -16.95
N ASN A 317 8.90 6.57 -17.26
CA ASN A 317 9.89 6.36 -18.31
C ASN A 317 11.24 5.91 -17.71
N PRO A 318 11.72 4.68 -17.97
CA PRO A 318 13.01 4.21 -17.48
C PRO A 318 14.20 4.84 -18.23
N LEU A 319 14.00 5.45 -19.40
CA LEU A 319 15.09 5.90 -20.27
C LEU A 319 15.62 7.30 -19.93
N ALA A 320 14.94 8.02 -19.02
CA ALA A 320 15.28 9.38 -18.66
C ALA A 320 15.26 9.53 -17.13
N PRO A 321 16.40 9.90 -16.50
CA PRO A 321 16.44 10.15 -15.08
C PRO A 321 15.57 11.35 -14.73
N PHE A 322 14.86 11.28 -13.60
CA PHE A 322 13.99 12.34 -13.14
C PHE A 322 14.68 13.23 -12.10
N ASP A 323 14.65 14.55 -12.31
CA ASP A 323 15.07 15.53 -11.31
C ASP A 323 13.84 16.05 -10.55
N ARG A 324 13.84 15.88 -9.22
CA ARG A 324 12.78 16.38 -8.33
C ARG A 324 12.52 17.88 -8.51
N THR A 325 13.53 18.69 -8.83
CA THR A 325 13.38 20.14 -9.03
C THR A 325 12.62 20.52 -10.29
N SER A 326 12.50 19.57 -11.24
CA SER A 326 11.75 19.74 -12.49
C SER A 326 10.24 19.47 -12.34
N LEU A 327 9.80 18.96 -11.19
CA LEU A 327 8.40 18.68 -10.94
C LEU A 327 7.57 19.98 -11.03
N ASN A 328 6.55 19.98 -11.89
CA ASN A 328 5.60 21.08 -12.04
C ASN A 328 4.18 20.63 -11.65
N PRO A 329 3.80 20.70 -10.35
CA PRO A 329 2.52 20.15 -9.88
C PRO A 329 1.28 20.82 -10.46
N SER A 330 1.41 22.05 -10.98
CA SER A 330 0.30 22.81 -11.56
C SER A 330 0.03 22.45 -13.03
N ALA A 331 0.95 21.76 -13.71
CA ALA A 331 0.76 21.36 -15.11
C ALA A 331 -0.22 20.17 -15.24
N PRO A 332 -1.06 20.15 -16.28
CA PRO A 332 -1.86 18.98 -16.64
C PRO A 332 -1.02 17.71 -16.81
N ALA A 333 -1.60 16.53 -16.57
CA ALA A 333 -0.89 15.25 -16.68
C ALA A 333 -0.26 15.02 -18.06
N ALA A 334 -0.96 15.39 -19.14
CA ALA A 334 -0.45 15.28 -20.51
C ALA A 334 0.82 16.13 -20.76
N GLU A 335 0.95 17.27 -20.08
CA GLU A 335 2.13 18.15 -20.18
C GLU A 335 3.29 17.70 -19.29
N ARG A 336 3.01 16.87 -18.28
CA ARG A 336 4.00 16.21 -17.41
C ARG A 336 4.44 14.84 -17.91
N THR A 337 4.07 14.49 -19.14
CA THR A 337 4.40 13.17 -19.70
C THR A 337 5.90 12.94 -19.66
N ALA A 338 6.30 11.77 -19.14
CA ALA A 338 7.71 11.38 -19.10
C ALA A 338 8.29 11.11 -20.51
N PHE A 339 7.46 11.20 -21.54
CA PHE A 339 7.76 11.01 -22.96
C PHE A 339 7.40 12.30 -23.74
N PRO A 340 8.27 13.32 -23.76
CA PRO A 340 7.93 14.68 -24.21
C PRO A 340 7.58 14.82 -25.69
N SER A 341 7.91 13.83 -26.52
CA SER A 341 7.55 13.79 -27.96
C SER A 341 6.30 12.94 -28.23
N ALA A 342 5.67 12.39 -27.19
CA ALA A 342 4.51 11.53 -27.35
C ALA A 342 3.25 12.36 -27.63
N THR A 343 2.47 11.91 -28.60
CA THR A 343 1.12 12.39 -28.85
C THR A 343 0.06 11.38 -28.39
N PRO A 344 -1.10 11.86 -27.92
CA PRO A 344 -2.20 10.99 -27.55
C PRO A 344 -2.77 10.18 -28.73
N VAL A 345 -3.16 8.93 -28.48
CA VAL A 345 -3.85 8.05 -29.46
C VAL A 345 -4.98 7.27 -28.78
N SER A 346 -6.20 7.31 -29.36
CA SER A 346 -7.35 6.52 -28.91
C SER A 346 -8.12 5.98 -30.14
N PRO A 347 -8.46 4.67 -30.22
CA PRO A 347 -8.12 3.63 -29.24
C PRO A 347 -6.62 3.35 -29.20
N LEU A 348 -6.15 2.83 -28.07
CA LEU A 348 -4.74 2.49 -27.89
C LEU A 348 -4.24 1.50 -28.96
N PRO A 349 -2.99 1.64 -29.45
CA PRO A 349 -2.42 0.77 -30.48
C PRO A 349 -1.88 -0.56 -29.90
N ILE A 350 -2.53 -1.10 -28.88
CA ILE A 350 -2.23 -2.39 -28.26
C ILE A 350 -3.51 -3.24 -28.23
N PRO A 351 -3.42 -4.56 -28.40
CA PRO A 351 -4.61 -5.42 -28.40
C PRO A 351 -5.33 -5.33 -27.05
N SER A 352 -6.67 -5.34 -27.09
CA SER A 352 -7.48 -5.39 -25.88
C SER A 352 -7.26 -6.71 -25.15
N ALA A 353 -7.04 -6.63 -23.83
CA ALA A 353 -6.83 -7.81 -23.01
C ALA A 353 -8.06 -8.71 -23.02
N SER A 354 -7.96 -9.89 -23.62
CA SER A 354 -8.97 -10.95 -23.47
C SER A 354 -8.73 -11.69 -22.17
N LEU A 355 -9.00 -11.04 -21.04
CA LEU A 355 -8.93 -11.68 -19.73
C LEU A 355 -10.32 -12.25 -19.39
N ALA A 356 -10.43 -13.57 -19.40
CA ALA A 356 -11.60 -14.26 -18.89
C ALA A 356 -11.34 -14.58 -17.41
N PHE A 357 -11.78 -13.68 -16.52
CA PHE A 357 -11.93 -14.01 -15.10
C PHE A 357 -13.29 -14.67 -14.96
N PHE A 358 -13.33 -15.92 -14.48
CA PHE A 358 -14.51 -16.81 -14.48
C PHE A 358 -15.72 -16.26 -13.69
N GLY A 359 -16.38 -15.21 -14.19
CA GLY A 359 -17.59 -14.64 -13.61
C GLY A 359 -17.40 -13.68 -12.44
N ASP A 360 -16.16 -13.34 -12.04
CA ASP A 360 -15.92 -12.34 -10.98
C ASP A 360 -16.09 -10.92 -11.55
N ALA A 361 -17.31 -10.41 -11.45
CA ALA A 361 -17.74 -9.11 -11.97
C ALA A 361 -17.94 -8.06 -10.85
N MET A 362 -17.46 -8.32 -9.64
CA MET A 362 -17.66 -7.41 -8.53
C MET A 362 -16.97 -6.06 -8.79
N THR A 363 -17.63 -4.95 -8.46
CA THR A 363 -17.07 -3.60 -8.57
C THR A 363 -16.98 -3.01 -7.17
N TYR A 364 -15.77 -2.94 -6.60
CA TYR A 364 -15.56 -2.23 -5.33
C TYR A 364 -15.56 -0.73 -5.63
N THR A 365 -16.72 -0.09 -5.47
CA THR A 365 -16.89 1.35 -5.74
C THR A 365 -17.38 2.08 -4.50
N THR A 366 -16.59 2.03 -3.43
CA THR A 366 -16.66 3.05 -2.37
C THR A 366 -15.28 3.26 -1.77
N THR A 367 -14.40 3.96 -2.50
CA THR A 367 -13.20 4.55 -1.89
C THR A 367 -13.63 5.69 -0.98
N PRO A 368 -13.41 5.59 0.35
CA PRO A 368 -13.65 6.71 1.26
C PRO A 368 -12.79 7.91 0.86
N GLU A 369 -13.29 9.14 1.04
CA GLU A 369 -12.48 10.35 0.78
C GLU A 369 -11.16 10.39 1.58
N LEU A 370 -11.11 9.68 2.71
CA LEU A 370 -9.93 9.54 3.57
C LEU A 370 -8.71 8.93 2.87
N LEU A 371 -8.93 8.09 1.84
CA LEU A 371 -7.85 7.53 1.01
C LEU A 371 -7.47 8.42 -0.17
N LYS A 372 -8.19 9.53 -0.40
CA LYS A 372 -7.91 10.53 -1.44
C LYS A 372 -7.02 11.67 -0.94
N THR A 373 -6.90 11.85 0.38
CA THR A 373 -6.10 12.92 0.97
C THR A 373 -5.10 12.34 1.97
N LEU A 374 -3.82 12.34 1.61
CA LEU A 374 -2.74 12.20 2.57
C LEU A 374 -2.73 13.49 3.41
N ALA A 375 -3.28 13.45 4.62
CA ALA A 375 -3.14 14.59 5.53
C ALA A 375 -1.64 14.81 5.81
N PRO A 376 -1.11 16.03 5.60
CA PRO A 376 0.32 16.30 5.78
C PRO A 376 0.72 16.17 7.25
N LEU A 377 1.93 15.64 7.48
CA LEU A 377 2.68 15.83 8.72
C LEU A 377 2.73 17.34 9.00
N ALA A 378 2.10 17.77 10.10
CA ALA A 378 2.21 19.16 10.54
C ALA A 378 3.69 19.48 10.83
N VAL A 379 4.30 20.25 9.94
CA VAL A 379 5.57 20.93 10.22
C VAL A 379 5.29 21.94 11.33
N PRO A 380 6.04 21.95 12.45
CA PRO A 380 5.81 22.92 13.51
C PRO A 380 6.17 24.33 13.00
N THR A 381 5.15 25.14 12.71
CA THR A 381 5.34 26.56 12.40
C THR A 381 5.77 27.30 13.67
N PRO A 382 6.83 28.11 13.62
CA PRO A 382 7.32 28.84 14.79
C PRO A 382 6.29 29.87 15.25
N THR A 383 6.09 29.91 16.57
CA THR A 383 5.19 30.82 17.26
C THR A 383 5.53 32.29 16.98
N GLY A 384 4.57 33.05 16.48
CA GLY A 384 4.59 34.51 16.58
C GLY A 384 3.92 35.25 15.44
N ALA A 385 2.63 35.57 15.58
CA ALA A 385 2.11 36.93 15.44
C ALA A 385 0.59 36.95 15.63
N VAL A 386 0.14 38.01 16.28
CA VAL A 386 -1.19 38.26 16.83
C VAL A 386 -2.21 38.64 15.75
N THR A 387 -3.44 38.21 15.99
CA THR A 387 -4.76 38.54 15.41
C THR A 387 -4.92 39.89 14.69
N THR A 388 -5.70 39.90 13.59
CA THR A 388 -6.93 40.72 13.48
C THR A 388 -7.91 40.09 12.49
N SER A 389 -9.15 39.92 12.95
CA SER A 389 -10.33 39.45 12.23
C SER A 389 -11.02 40.55 11.40
N SER A 390 -11.55 40.20 10.23
CA SER A 390 -12.77 40.85 9.71
C SER A 390 -13.53 39.92 8.78
N ALA A 391 -14.82 39.76 9.05
CA ALA A 391 -15.76 38.89 8.37
C ALA A 391 -16.35 39.49 7.07
N ALA A 392 -16.73 38.58 6.17
CA ALA A 392 -17.86 38.58 5.24
C ALA A 392 -18.08 39.74 4.25
N SER A 393 -18.09 39.41 2.94
CA SER A 393 -19.30 39.53 2.10
C SER A 393 -19.10 38.92 0.70
N MET A 394 -20.01 38.04 0.31
CA MET A 394 -20.24 37.63 -1.09
C MET A 394 -20.88 38.78 -1.89
N ALA A 395 -20.49 38.94 -3.15
CA ALA A 395 -21.38 38.78 -4.34
C ALA A 395 -20.94 39.62 -5.57
N THR A 396 -21.09 38.97 -6.72
CA THR A 396 -21.49 39.49 -8.06
C THR A 396 -20.52 40.29 -8.95
N SER A 397 -20.03 39.59 -9.98
CA SER A 397 -20.11 39.88 -11.42
C SER A 397 -20.10 41.34 -11.93
N ALA A 398 -19.13 41.68 -12.79
CA ALA A 398 -19.36 42.05 -14.19
C ALA A 398 -18.04 42.39 -14.92
N SER A 399 -17.98 41.92 -16.16
CA SER A 399 -17.01 42.21 -17.22
C SER A 399 -16.84 43.70 -17.55
N VAL A 400 -15.66 44.10 -18.05
CA VAL A 400 -15.44 44.71 -19.39
C VAL A 400 -13.94 45.01 -19.62
N SER A 401 -13.58 44.88 -20.89
CA SER A 401 -12.31 45.01 -21.61
C SER A 401 -11.53 46.34 -21.52
N GLY A 402 -10.21 46.29 -21.74
CA GLY A 402 -9.38 47.44 -22.15
C GLY A 402 -7.92 47.05 -22.40
N ALA A 403 -7.38 47.39 -23.57
CA ALA A 403 -6.14 46.87 -24.14
C ALA A 403 -4.90 47.77 -23.96
N ALA A 404 -3.72 47.12 -24.04
CA ALA A 404 -2.42 47.55 -24.58
C ALA A 404 -1.69 48.79 -24.02
N THR A 405 -0.42 48.64 -23.57
CA THR A 405 0.80 48.93 -24.35
C THR A 405 2.12 48.81 -23.54
N SER A 406 3.13 48.26 -24.24
CA SER A 406 4.60 48.33 -24.11
C SER A 406 5.29 49.25 -23.08
N THR A 407 6.38 48.78 -22.47
CA THR A 407 7.79 49.21 -22.73
C THR A 407 8.77 48.66 -21.67
N THR A 408 9.89 48.07 -22.12
CA THR A 408 11.15 47.80 -21.39
C THR A 408 12.20 48.87 -21.75
N PRO A 409 13.43 48.88 -21.20
CA PRO A 409 13.90 48.94 -19.80
C PRO A 409 14.88 50.17 -19.63
N PRO A 410 15.77 50.28 -18.62
CA PRO A 410 17.07 49.59 -18.69
C PRO A 410 17.76 49.21 -17.35
N MET A 411 18.77 48.35 -17.52
CA MET A 411 19.97 48.09 -16.71
C MET A 411 20.34 49.09 -15.61
N GLU A 412 20.73 48.55 -14.45
CA GLU A 412 21.84 49.07 -13.65
C GLU A 412 22.82 47.97 -13.21
N MET A 413 24.10 48.30 -13.34
CA MET A 413 25.31 47.56 -12.95
C MET A 413 25.52 47.61 -11.43
N PHE A 414 26.16 46.58 -10.86
CA PHE A 414 27.12 46.68 -9.74
C PHE A 414 27.89 45.35 -9.67
N THR A 415 29.04 45.20 -10.33
CA THR A 415 30.44 45.33 -9.82
C THR A 415 30.78 44.55 -8.54
N GLY A 416 31.82 43.71 -8.62
CA GLY A 416 32.55 43.16 -7.47
C GLY A 416 33.06 41.74 -7.74
N ALA A 417 34.09 41.57 -8.57
CA ALA A 417 35.51 41.52 -8.19
C ALA A 417 36.04 40.09 -8.00
N ALA A 418 37.14 39.84 -8.70
CA ALA A 418 37.79 38.56 -8.93
C ALA A 418 38.91 38.25 -7.93
N ALA A 419 39.21 36.96 -7.76
CA ALA A 419 40.56 36.38 -7.64
C ALA A 419 40.39 34.85 -7.75
N ALA A 420 40.64 34.20 -8.91
CA ALA A 420 41.92 33.87 -9.53
C ALA A 420 42.81 32.94 -8.69
N GLY A 421 43.01 31.71 -9.18
CA GLY A 421 44.00 30.75 -8.67
C GLY A 421 43.88 29.34 -9.25
N LEU A 422 44.27 29.17 -10.52
CA LEU A 422 44.55 27.89 -11.22
C LEU A 422 45.54 27.00 -10.39
N VAL A 423 45.35 25.66 -10.21
CA VAL A 423 45.64 24.51 -11.12
C VAL A 423 47.16 24.35 -11.40
N PRO A 424 47.80 23.15 -11.64
CA PRO A 424 47.34 21.75 -11.79
C PRO A 424 48.17 20.67 -11.05
N ALA A 425 47.76 19.39 -11.17
CA ALA A 425 48.51 18.32 -11.87
C ALA A 425 48.53 16.94 -11.16
N ALA A 426 47.87 15.99 -11.84
CA ALA A 426 48.34 14.66 -12.26
C ALA A 426 49.06 13.70 -11.28
N GLY A 427 48.57 12.45 -11.26
CA GLY A 427 49.35 11.29 -10.84
C GLY A 427 48.55 9.98 -10.85
N MET A 428 48.61 9.24 -11.96
CA MET A 428 48.21 7.83 -12.05
C MET A 428 49.07 6.96 -11.12
N ALA A 429 48.52 5.86 -10.58
CA ALA A 429 49.05 4.51 -10.77
C ALA A 429 48.25 3.46 -9.98
N ALA A 430 48.05 2.32 -10.65
CA ALA A 430 47.41 1.11 -10.15
C ALA A 430 48.37 0.22 -9.34
N PHE A 431 47.81 -0.54 -8.39
CA PHE A 431 48.21 -1.87 -7.85
C PHE A 431 47.04 -2.25 -6.91
N GLY A 432 46.45 -3.43 -6.82
CA GLY A 432 46.88 -4.79 -7.10
C GLY A 432 46.56 -5.66 -5.86
N ALA A 433 45.79 -6.73 -6.07
CA ALA A 433 45.72 -7.98 -5.27
C ALA A 433 44.87 -8.05 -3.97
N ALA A 434 43.84 -8.90 -4.06
CA ALA A 434 43.58 -10.14 -3.29
C ALA A 434 43.63 -10.15 -1.75
N GLY A 435 42.60 -10.75 -1.12
CA GLY A 435 42.72 -11.29 0.23
C GLY A 435 41.41 -11.63 0.97
N LEU A 436 40.97 -12.87 0.79
CA LEU A 436 40.31 -13.79 1.75
C LEU A 436 39.67 -13.30 3.08
N ALA A 437 38.49 -13.91 3.33
CA ALA A 437 38.04 -14.62 4.55
C ALA A 437 37.54 -13.85 5.79
N ALA A 438 36.30 -14.15 6.20
CA ALA A 438 35.90 -14.82 7.46
C ALA A 438 34.38 -14.63 7.67
N VAL A 439 33.54 -15.68 7.67
CA VAL A 439 33.10 -16.48 8.84
C VAL A 439 32.35 -15.64 9.89
N PHE A 440 31.07 -15.96 10.17
CA PHE A 440 30.60 -16.50 11.46
C PHE A 440 29.06 -16.71 11.42
N PHE A 441 28.70 -17.98 11.66
CA PHE A 441 27.50 -18.58 12.27
C PHE A 441 26.13 -17.91 12.17
#